data_AF-A0A368V0Q0-F1
#
_entry.id   AF-A0A368V0Q0-F1
#
_cell.length_a   1.000
_cell.length_b   1.000
_cell.length_c   1.000
_cell.angle_alpha   90.00
_cell.angle_beta   90.00
_cell.angle_gamma   90.00
#
_symmetry.space_group_name_H-M   'P 1'
#
loop_
_entity.id
_entity.type
_entity.pdbx_description
1 polymer ?
#
loop_
_entity_poly.entity_id
_entity_poly.type
_entity_poly.pdbx_seq_one_letter_code
_entity_poly.pdbx_strand_id
1 'polypeptide(L)'
;MHRLMGLSIASYRVVIRPPEPIGYRYRTDSPVPTYQPSATVLRSRGTKRECESAVNSKRPVNLDLGKFHFPLPAITSILHRISGIIIFVGVAFLMYGLDLSLSGEDGFNRVNELLDSFLAKLIIWGILSALLYHLVAGIKHLLMDAGIGEELESGRLAAKATIAVSVVLIVLAGVWVWA
;
A
#
# COMPACT_ATOMS: atom_id res chain seq x y z
N MET A 1 39.00 15.44 12.02
CA MET A 1 38.29 16.37 11.11
C MET A 1 37.98 15.66 9.80
N HIS A 2 36.68 15.45 9.57
CA HIS A 2 35.96 15.23 8.30
C HIS A 2 36.62 14.49 7.13
N ARG A 3 36.06 13.31 6.81
CA ARG A 3 35.93 12.83 5.43
C ARG A 3 34.48 12.39 5.18
N LEU A 4 33.66 13.37 4.80
CA LEU A 4 32.36 13.17 4.14
C LEU A 4 32.63 12.94 2.64
N MET A 5 31.96 11.99 2.00
CA MET A 5 31.27 12.15 0.72
C MET A 5 30.82 10.81 0.12
N GLY A 6 29.49 10.69 -0.07
CA GLY A 6 28.94 10.26 -1.35
C GLY A 6 28.71 8.77 -1.58
N LEU A 7 27.71 8.18 -0.91
CA LEU A 7 27.03 7.01 -1.49
C LEU A 7 26.14 7.50 -2.65
N SER A 8 26.63 7.29 -3.87
CA SER A 8 25.89 7.47 -5.11
C SER A 8 24.88 6.32 -5.27
N ILE A 9 23.61 6.64 -5.10
CA ILE A 9 22.47 5.78 -5.46
C ILE A 9 22.53 5.45 -6.96
N ALA A 10 22.83 4.19 -7.26
CA ALA A 10 22.88 3.67 -8.62
C ALA A 10 21.45 3.59 -9.18
N SER A 11 21.19 4.37 -10.23
CA SER A 11 19.97 4.36 -11.03
C SER A 11 19.83 3.02 -11.74
N TYR A 12 18.88 2.18 -11.33
CA TYR A 12 18.52 0.96 -12.04
C TYR A 12 17.77 1.32 -13.33
N ARG A 13 18.49 1.44 -14.44
CA ARG A 13 17.93 1.57 -15.78
C ARG A 13 17.57 0.16 -16.28
N VAL A 14 16.28 -0.17 -16.32
CA VAL A 14 15.78 -1.39 -16.97
C VAL A 14 16.08 -1.29 -18.48
N VAL A 15 17.12 -1.99 -18.93
CA VAL A 15 17.47 -2.09 -20.35
C VAL A 15 16.58 -3.14 -21.00
N ILE A 16 15.45 -2.70 -21.55
CA ILE A 16 14.66 -3.52 -22.48
C ILE A 16 15.52 -3.65 -23.75
N ARG A 17 16.12 -4.83 -24.02
CA ARG A 17 16.79 -5.05 -25.31
C ARG A 17 15.72 -5.13 -26.42
N PRO A 18 15.77 -4.28 -27.45
CA PRO A 18 14.86 -4.41 -28.58
C PRO A 18 15.11 -5.73 -29.31
N PRO A 19 14.07 -6.35 -29.90
CA PRO A 19 14.23 -7.56 -30.70
C PRO A 19 15.18 -7.31 -31.89
N GLU A 20 15.93 -8.35 -32.28
CA GLU A 20 16.83 -8.31 -33.43
C GLU A 20 16.10 -7.82 -34.70
N PRO A 21 16.71 -6.94 -35.53
CA PRO A 21 16.04 -6.41 -36.70
C PRO A 21 15.89 -7.50 -37.77
N ILE A 22 14.66 -7.93 -38.02
CA ILE A 22 14.31 -8.71 -39.20
C ILE A 22 14.61 -7.83 -40.42
N GLY A 23 15.58 -8.25 -41.24
CA GLY A 23 16.08 -7.49 -42.37
C GLY A 23 15.03 -7.24 -43.45
N TYR A 24 14.35 -6.09 -43.38
CA TYR A 24 13.53 -5.58 -44.46
C TYR A 24 14.40 -4.72 -45.40
N ARG A 25 14.53 -5.13 -46.67
CA ARG A 25 15.07 -4.26 -47.73
C ARG A 25 14.12 -3.10 -47.96
N TYR A 26 14.49 -1.91 -47.53
CA TYR A 26 13.79 -0.70 -47.93
C TYR A 26 14.15 -0.36 -49.38
N ARG A 27 13.14 -0.28 -50.26
CA ARG A 27 13.25 0.25 -51.62
C ARG A 27 13.39 1.76 -51.50
N THR A 28 14.60 2.30 -51.66
CA THR A 28 14.97 3.72 -51.47
C THR A 28 14.28 4.71 -52.40
N ASP A 29 13.53 4.21 -53.37
CA ASP A 29 13.01 5.02 -54.48
C ASP A 29 11.49 5.24 -54.37
N SER A 30 10.88 4.86 -53.25
CA SER A 30 9.44 5.03 -53.02
C SER A 30 9.22 6.34 -52.25
N PRO A 31 8.40 7.28 -52.75
CA PRO A 31 8.10 8.50 -52.01
C PRO A 31 7.51 8.14 -50.63
N VAL A 32 8.05 8.75 -49.57
CA VAL A 32 7.52 8.58 -48.21
C VAL A 32 6.05 9.01 -48.25
N PRO A 33 5.09 8.13 -47.91
CA PRO A 33 3.71 8.55 -47.84
C PRO A 33 3.63 9.63 -46.77
N THR A 34 3.24 10.84 -47.15
CA THR A 34 2.84 11.87 -46.20
C THR A 34 1.66 11.31 -45.43
N TYR A 35 1.91 10.86 -44.20
CA TYR A 35 0.86 10.42 -43.29
C TYR A 35 -0.01 11.62 -42.97
N GLN A 36 -1.10 11.78 -43.73
CA GLN A 36 -2.22 12.62 -43.34
C GLN A 36 -3.13 11.73 -42.48
N PRO A 37 -3.19 11.94 -41.15
CA PRO A 37 -4.13 11.20 -40.34
C PRO A 37 -5.54 11.48 -40.88
N SER A 38 -6.23 10.44 -41.35
CA SER A 38 -7.67 10.54 -41.51
C SER A 38 -8.24 10.81 -40.11
N ALA A 39 -9.15 11.79 -40.00
CA ALA A 39 -9.75 12.22 -38.73
C ALA A 39 -10.40 11.07 -37.93
N THR A 40 -10.53 9.88 -38.54
CA THR A 40 -11.09 8.65 -38.01
C THR A 40 -10.22 7.95 -36.94
N VAL A 41 -8.91 8.19 -36.86
CA VAL A 41 -8.00 7.48 -35.91
C VAL A 41 -7.62 8.32 -34.68
N LEU A 42 -8.31 9.42 -34.43
CA LEU A 42 -8.35 10.00 -33.10
C LEU A 42 -9.36 9.19 -32.28
N ARG A 43 -8.88 8.17 -31.55
CA ARG A 43 -9.69 7.45 -30.57
C ARG A 43 -10.21 8.47 -29.56
N SER A 44 -11.42 8.98 -29.80
CA SER A 44 -12.10 9.88 -28.90
C SER A 44 -12.10 9.21 -27.54
N ARG A 45 -11.62 9.91 -26.51
CA ARG A 45 -11.96 9.60 -25.11
C ARG A 45 -13.43 9.18 -25.11
N GLY A 46 -13.72 7.96 -24.63
CA GLY A 46 -15.06 7.38 -24.70
C GLY A 46 -16.10 8.45 -24.41
N THR A 47 -16.98 8.68 -25.37
CA THR A 47 -17.92 9.81 -25.28
C THR A 47 -18.74 9.63 -24.00
N LYS A 48 -19.24 10.70 -23.37
CA LYS A 48 -20.07 10.57 -22.15
C LYS A 48 -21.16 9.48 -22.30
N ARG A 49 -21.73 9.37 -23.50
CA ARG A 49 -22.73 8.38 -23.91
C ARG A 49 -22.24 6.93 -23.88
N GLU A 50 -20.95 6.69 -24.12
CA GLU A 50 -20.33 5.36 -24.12
C GLU A 50 -20.08 4.86 -22.69
N CYS A 51 -19.59 5.74 -21.80
CA CYS A 51 -19.53 5.44 -20.36
C CYS A 51 -20.93 5.24 -19.78
N GLU A 52 -21.90 6.08 -20.17
CA GLU A 52 -23.31 6.01 -19.75
C GLU A 52 -23.99 4.73 -20.23
N SER A 53 -23.73 4.31 -21.48
CA SER A 53 -24.16 3.00 -22.00
C SER A 53 -23.47 1.85 -21.28
N ALA A 54 -22.21 1.98 -20.87
CA ALA A 54 -21.49 0.94 -20.12
C ALA A 54 -22.06 0.75 -18.71
N VAL A 55 -22.38 1.83 -17.98
CA VAL A 55 -23.03 1.72 -16.65
C VAL A 55 -24.51 1.32 -16.72
N ASN A 56 -25.22 1.69 -17.79
CA ASN A 56 -26.63 1.32 -18.00
C ASN A 56 -26.78 -0.08 -18.64
N SER A 57 -25.70 -0.66 -19.17
CA SER A 57 -25.73 -2.03 -19.67
C SER A 57 -25.81 -3.03 -18.51
N LYS A 58 -26.83 -3.90 -18.52
CA LYS A 58 -26.97 -5.02 -17.58
C LYS A 58 -26.02 -6.17 -17.94
N ARG A 59 -24.75 -5.84 -18.23
CA ARG A 59 -23.70 -6.81 -18.58
C ARG A 59 -23.29 -7.55 -17.31
N PRO A 60 -23.22 -8.89 -17.31
CA PRO A 60 -22.81 -9.64 -16.14
C PRO A 60 -21.35 -9.31 -15.79
N VAL A 61 -21.12 -8.93 -14.53
CA VAL A 61 -19.79 -8.65 -13.97
C VAL A 61 -19.37 -9.85 -13.12
N ASN A 62 -18.17 -10.39 -13.37
CA ASN A 62 -17.61 -11.47 -12.57
C ASN A 62 -16.93 -10.90 -11.31
N LEU A 63 -17.73 -10.54 -10.30
CA LEU A 63 -17.26 -9.98 -9.02
C LEU A 63 -17.42 -10.97 -7.86
N ASP A 64 -17.34 -12.27 -8.14
CA ASP A 64 -17.38 -13.27 -7.08
C ASP A 64 -16.00 -13.39 -6.42
N LEU A 65 -15.76 -12.57 -5.40
CA LEU A 65 -14.49 -12.50 -4.67
C LEU A 65 -14.09 -13.82 -4.02
N GLY A 66 -15.05 -14.70 -3.72
CA GLY A 66 -14.79 -16.02 -3.15
C GLY A 66 -14.15 -17.01 -4.13
N LYS A 67 -14.26 -16.75 -5.45
CA LYS A 67 -13.68 -17.60 -6.50
C LYS A 67 -12.24 -17.23 -6.85
N PHE A 68 -11.72 -16.11 -6.35
CA PHE A 68 -10.37 -15.63 -6.66
C PHE A 68 -9.33 -16.11 -5.64
N HIS A 69 -8.15 -16.49 -6.13
CA HIS A 69 -7.02 -16.83 -5.27
C HIS A 69 -6.14 -15.60 -5.03
N PHE A 70 -6.15 -15.06 -3.81
CA PHE A 70 -5.40 -13.86 -3.47
C PHE A 70 -3.95 -14.17 -3.07
N PRO A 71 -2.95 -13.61 -3.76
CA PRO A 71 -1.56 -13.78 -3.34
C PRO A 71 -1.27 -12.99 -2.06
N LEU A 72 -0.26 -13.41 -1.29
CA LEU A 72 0.11 -12.78 -0.02
C LEU A 72 0.24 -11.23 -0.08
N PRO A 73 0.88 -10.63 -1.11
CA PRO A 73 0.93 -9.17 -1.24
C PRO A 73 -0.46 -8.50 -1.27
N ALA A 74 -1.45 -9.13 -1.90
CA ALA A 74 -2.82 -8.62 -1.94
C ALA A 74 -3.48 -8.64 -0.56
N ILE A 75 -3.31 -9.74 0.19
CA ILE A 75 -3.82 -9.85 1.57
C ILE A 75 -3.16 -8.78 2.46
N THR A 76 -1.84 -8.65 2.40
CA THR A 76 -1.12 -7.65 3.22
C THR A 76 -1.54 -6.20 2.89
N SER A 77 -1.90 -5.92 1.63
CA SER A 77 -2.43 -4.61 1.22
C SER A 77 -3.81 -4.35 1.79
N ILE A 78 -4.72 -5.34 1.79
CA ILE A 78 -6.05 -5.19 2.39
C ILE A 78 -5.92 -4.97 3.90
N LEU A 79 -5.07 -5.75 4.57
CA LEU A 79 -4.79 -5.59 6.00
C LEU A 79 -4.22 -4.19 6.32
N HIS A 80 -3.38 -3.63 5.45
CA HIS A 80 -2.83 -2.27 5.66
C HIS A 80 -3.93 -1.20 5.59
N ARG A 81 -4.91 -1.37 4.70
CA ARG A 81 -6.09 -0.49 4.64
C ARG A 81 -6.97 -0.63 5.87
N ILE A 82 -7.28 -1.86 6.28
CA ILE A 82 -8.10 -2.14 7.47
C ILE A 82 -7.42 -1.58 8.73
N SER A 83 -6.10 -1.79 8.88
CA SER A 83 -5.36 -1.26 10.02
C SER A 83 -5.37 0.27 10.05
N GLY A 84 -5.34 0.94 8.90
CA GLY A 84 -5.49 2.40 8.81
C GLY A 84 -6.85 2.89 9.33
N ILE A 85 -7.94 2.17 9.01
CA ILE A 85 -9.29 2.49 9.53
C ILE A 85 -9.34 2.29 11.05
N ILE A 86 -8.74 1.20 11.56
CA ILE A 86 -8.67 0.94 13.01
C ILE A 86 -7.91 2.05 13.72
N ILE A 87 -6.77 2.50 13.17
CA ILE A 87 -5.99 3.60 13.76
C ILE A 87 -6.78 4.90 13.73
N PHE A 88 -7.46 5.21 12.62
CA PHE A 88 -8.26 6.43 12.51
C PHE A 88 -9.32 6.52 13.62
N VAL A 89 -10.05 5.43 13.85
CA VAL A 89 -11.01 5.35 14.96
C VAL A 89 -10.29 5.31 16.32
N GLY A 90 -9.19 4.57 16.42
CA GLY A 90 -8.38 4.42 17.63
C GLY A 90 -7.80 5.74 18.14
N VAL A 91 -7.43 6.67 17.25
CA VAL A 91 -6.95 8.00 17.63
C VAL A 91 -7.97 8.76 18.46
N ALA A 92 -9.27 8.64 18.19
CA ALA A 92 -10.30 9.29 19.00
C ALA A 92 -10.30 8.75 20.45
N PHE A 93 -10.18 7.44 20.62
CA PHE A 93 -10.07 6.82 21.95
C PHE A 93 -8.79 7.21 22.69
N LEU A 94 -7.66 7.22 21.98
CA LEU A 94 -6.36 7.61 22.55
C LEU A 94 -6.36 9.10 22.94
N MET A 95 -6.95 9.97 22.13
CA MET A 95 -7.08 11.40 22.45
C MET A 95 -7.97 11.64 23.66
N TYR A 96 -9.10 10.92 23.78
CA TYR A 96 -9.94 10.99 24.97
C TYR A 96 -9.19 10.53 26.23
N GLY A 97 -8.48 9.40 26.15
CA GLY A 97 -7.68 8.91 27.28
C GLY A 97 -6.56 9.89 27.66
N LEU A 98 -5.89 10.49 26.67
CA LEU A 98 -4.85 11.50 26.90
C LEU A 98 -5.43 12.75 27.56
N ASP A 99 -6.53 13.29 27.04
CA ASP A 99 -7.21 14.47 27.60
C ASP A 99 -7.61 14.24 29.06
N LEU A 100 -8.24 13.10 29.36
CA LEU A 100 -8.62 12.73 30.72
C LEU A 100 -7.40 12.56 31.63
N SER A 101 -6.29 12.00 31.12
CA SER A 101 -5.07 11.85 31.92
C SER A 101 -4.43 13.19 32.29
N LEU A 102 -4.68 14.24 31.50
CA LEU A 102 -4.14 15.58 31.69
C LEU A 102 -5.08 16.51 32.46
N SER A 103 -6.31 16.07 32.79
CA SER A 103 -7.32 16.91 33.47
C SER A 103 -7.08 17.09 34.97
N GLY A 104 -6.02 16.50 35.53
CA GLY A 104 -5.65 16.56 36.95
C GLY A 104 -5.45 15.17 37.56
N GLU A 105 -5.20 15.13 38.87
CA GLU A 105 -4.92 13.89 39.60
C GLU A 105 -6.06 12.87 39.51
N ASP A 106 -7.30 13.32 39.72
CA ASP A 106 -8.50 12.47 39.63
C ASP A 106 -8.67 11.88 38.23
N GLY A 107 -8.40 12.66 37.18
CA GLY A 107 -8.48 12.23 35.79
C GLY A 107 -7.42 11.18 35.46
N PHE A 108 -6.18 11.40 35.89
CA PHE A 108 -5.10 10.42 35.75
C PHE A 108 -5.41 9.10 36.46
N ASN A 109 -5.89 9.16 37.71
CA ASN A 109 -6.29 7.98 38.47
C ASN A 109 -7.42 7.22 37.77
N ARG A 110 -8.37 7.93 37.16
CA ARG A 110 -9.45 7.32 36.39
C ARG A 110 -8.95 6.58 35.15
N VAL A 111 -7.99 7.15 34.42
CA VAL A 111 -7.36 6.47 33.28
C VAL A 111 -6.60 5.24 33.75
N ASN A 112 -5.90 5.33 34.88
CA ASN A 112 -5.18 4.21 35.45
C ASN A 112 -6.12 3.04 35.83
N GLU A 113 -7.26 3.33 36.48
CA GLU A 113 -8.31 2.34 36.76
C GLU A 113 -8.89 1.71 35.49
N LEU A 114 -9.15 2.54 34.46
CA LEU A 114 -9.63 2.04 33.17
C LEU A 114 -8.61 1.11 32.52
N LEU A 115 -7.34 1.50 32.50
CA LEU A 115 -6.26 0.72 31.92
C LEU A 115 -5.94 -0.54 32.73
N ASP A 116 -6.37 -0.67 33.98
CA ASP A 116 -6.24 -1.93 34.73
C ASP A 116 -7.22 -3.01 34.25
N SER A 117 -8.34 -2.60 33.64
CA SER A 117 -9.32 -3.51 33.06
C SER A 117 -8.74 -4.31 31.90
N PHE A 118 -8.94 -5.63 31.93
CA PHE A 118 -8.56 -6.52 30.84
C PHE A 118 -9.11 -6.07 29.48
N LEU A 119 -10.37 -5.62 29.43
CA LEU A 119 -11.00 -5.20 28.17
C LEU A 119 -10.35 -3.93 27.62
N ALA A 120 -9.99 -2.97 28.49
CA ALA A 120 -9.30 -1.76 28.07
C ALA A 120 -7.89 -2.07 27.56
N LYS A 121 -7.13 -2.93 28.25
CA LYS A 121 -5.83 -3.44 27.79
C LYS A 121 -5.95 -4.11 26.42
N LEU A 122 -7.01 -4.91 26.20
CA LEU A 122 -7.27 -5.55 24.91
C LEU A 122 -7.56 -4.54 23.79
N ILE A 123 -8.34 -3.50 24.06
CA ILE A 123 -8.62 -2.43 23.08
C ILE A 123 -7.33 -1.67 22.75
N ILE A 124 -6.56 -1.26 23.76
CA ILE A 124 -5.28 -0.55 23.58
C ILE A 124 -4.30 -1.40 22.80
N TRP A 125 -4.17 -2.69 23.14
CA TRP A 125 -3.33 -3.62 22.41
C TRP A 125 -3.81 -3.82 20.97
N GLY A 126 -5.12 -3.86 20.72
CA GLY A 126 -5.69 -3.90 19.36
C GLY A 126 -5.32 -2.67 18.53
N ILE A 127 -5.42 -1.47 19.11
CA ILE A 127 -5.02 -0.20 18.47
C ILE A 127 -3.51 -0.19 18.20
N LEU A 128 -2.69 -0.55 19.18
CA LEU A 128 -1.23 -0.66 19.04
C LEU A 128 -0.85 -1.69 17.97
N SER A 129 -1.55 -2.83 17.93
CA SER A 129 -1.30 -3.87 16.95
C SER A 129 -1.59 -3.40 15.53
N ALA A 130 -2.71 -2.68 15.34
CA ALA A 130 -3.05 -2.06 14.07
C ALA A 130 -1.99 -1.02 13.68
N LEU A 131 -1.55 -0.16 14.61
CA LEU A 131 -0.51 0.84 14.40
C LEU A 131 0.81 0.21 13.94
N LEU A 132 1.30 -0.80 14.66
CA LEU A 132 2.55 -1.47 14.36
C LEU A 132 2.51 -2.16 12.99
N TYR A 133 1.44 -2.91 12.70
CA TYR A 133 1.27 -3.52 11.39
C TYR A 133 1.18 -2.46 10.27
N HIS A 134 0.41 -1.38 10.48
CA HIS A 134 0.25 -0.31 9.49
C HIS A 134 1.58 0.38 9.20
N LEU A 135 2.38 0.63 10.23
CA LEU A 135 3.70 1.24 10.10
C LEU A 135 4.66 0.35 9.30
N VAL A 136 4.78 -0.94 9.65
CA VAL A 136 5.67 -1.88 8.94
C VAL A 136 5.24 -2.06 7.48
N ALA A 137 3.94 -2.21 7.23
CA ALA A 137 3.41 -2.28 5.87
C ALA A 137 3.59 -0.96 5.10
N GLY A 138 3.47 0.18 5.78
CA GLY A 138 3.72 1.52 5.24
C GLY A 138 5.17 1.70 4.84
N ILE A 139 6.14 1.26 5.66
CA ILE A 139 7.56 1.27 5.32
C ILE A 139 7.81 0.44 4.05
N LYS A 140 7.23 -0.76 3.95
CA LYS A 140 7.30 -1.56 2.72
C LYS A 140 6.79 -0.77 1.51
N HIS A 141 5.67 -0.06 1.64
CA HIS A 141 5.13 0.77 0.56
C HIS A 141 6.08 1.91 0.18
N LEU A 142 6.64 2.64 1.16
CA LEU A 142 7.62 3.71 0.90
C LEU A 142 8.89 3.20 0.21
N LEU A 143 9.36 2.00 0.56
CA LEU A 143 10.50 1.36 -0.11
C LEU A 143 10.17 1.03 -1.57
N MET A 144 8.98 0.49 -1.83
CA MET A 144 8.50 0.21 -3.19
C MET A 144 8.35 1.49 -4.00
N ASP A 145 7.81 2.56 -3.41
CA ASP A 145 7.67 3.88 -4.05
C ASP A 145 9.04 4.52 -4.37
N ALA A 146 10.09 4.14 -3.63
CA ALA A 146 11.48 4.52 -3.90
C ALA A 146 12.16 3.64 -4.97
N GLY A 147 11.44 2.70 -5.59
CA GLY A 147 11.98 1.78 -6.60
C GLY A 147 12.68 0.55 -6.04
N ILE A 148 12.52 0.25 -4.74
CA ILE A 148 13.18 -0.88 -4.08
C ILE A 148 12.20 -2.05 -3.94
N GLY A 149 12.51 -3.18 -4.57
CA GLY A 149 11.73 -4.41 -4.43
C GLY A 149 10.41 -4.44 -5.22
N GLU A 150 10.44 -3.93 -6.46
CA GLU A 150 9.28 -3.86 -7.36
C GLU A 150 8.94 -5.19 -8.07
N GLU A 151 9.85 -6.16 -8.04
CA GLU A 151 9.65 -7.45 -8.69
C GLU A 151 8.66 -8.34 -7.93
N LEU A 152 8.04 -9.30 -8.62
CA LEU A 152 7.05 -10.19 -8.01
C LEU A 152 7.61 -11.05 -6.87
N GLU A 153 8.86 -11.51 -7.02
CA GLU A 153 9.52 -12.33 -5.99
C GLU A 153 9.90 -11.49 -4.77
N SER A 154 10.50 -10.32 -4.98
CA SER A 154 10.84 -9.39 -3.91
C SER A 154 9.59 -8.85 -3.20
N GLY A 155 8.50 -8.58 -3.92
CA GLY A 155 7.21 -8.22 -3.34
C GLY A 155 6.59 -9.31 -2.46
N ARG A 156 6.75 -10.59 -2.84
CA ARG A 156 6.33 -11.73 -2.01
C ARG A 156 7.19 -11.88 -0.75
N LEU A 157 8.51 -11.72 -0.88
CA LEU A 157 9.43 -11.75 0.25
C LEU A 157 9.13 -10.61 1.23
N ALA A 158 8.93 -9.40 0.70
CA ALA A 158 8.59 -8.23 1.49
C ALA A 158 7.26 -8.40 2.23
N ALA A 159 6.23 -8.99 1.60
CA ALA A 159 4.97 -9.32 2.27
C ALA A 159 5.15 -10.30 3.44
N LYS A 160 5.99 -11.34 3.27
CA LYS A 160 6.33 -12.28 4.36
C LYS A 160 7.09 -11.58 5.50
N ALA A 161 8.06 -10.74 5.15
CA ALA A 161 8.84 -9.96 6.12
C ALA A 161 7.94 -8.99 6.90
N THR A 162 7.01 -8.30 6.24
CA THR A 162 6.03 -7.44 6.89
C THR A 162 5.22 -8.20 7.94
N ILE A 163 4.73 -9.40 7.63
CA ILE A 163 3.98 -10.22 8.60
C ILE A 163 4.89 -10.63 9.76
N ALA A 164 6.08 -11.18 9.48
CA ALA A 164 6.98 -11.68 10.52
C ALA A 164 7.39 -10.57 11.51
N VAL A 165 7.84 -9.42 10.99
CA VAL A 165 8.23 -8.27 11.81
C VAL A 165 7.03 -7.74 12.60
N SER A 166 5.87 -7.62 11.98
CA SER A 166 4.66 -7.12 12.67
C SER A 166 4.25 -8.06 13.81
N VAL A 167 4.27 -9.38 13.61
CA VAL A 167 3.92 -10.35 14.66
C VAL A 167 4.85 -10.22 15.86
N VAL A 168 6.17 -10.11 15.62
CA VAL A 168 7.14 -9.90 16.71
C VAL A 168 6.83 -8.62 17.48
N LEU A 169 6.63 -7.51 16.79
CA LEU A 169 6.32 -6.22 17.43
C LEU A 169 4.99 -6.26 18.20
N ILE A 170 3.95 -6.89 17.65
CA ILE A 170 2.64 -7.05 18.27
C ILE A 170 2.71 -7.87 19.57
N VAL A 171 3.48 -8.96 19.56
CA VAL A 171 3.69 -9.79 20.74
C VAL A 171 4.45 -9.02 21.80
N LEU A 172 5.52 -8.31 21.43
CA LEU A 172 6.27 -7.46 22.37
C LEU A 172 5.40 -6.35 22.97
N ALA A 173 4.54 -5.72 22.16
CA ALA A 173 3.58 -4.74 22.65
C ALA A 173 2.55 -5.37 23.61
N GLY A 174 2.12 -6.61 23.34
CA GLY A 174 1.25 -7.37 24.25
C GLY A 174 1.93 -7.65 25.59
N VAL A 175 3.19 -8.09 25.57
CA VAL A 175 3.97 -8.27 26.79
C VAL A 175 4.07 -6.95 27.56
N TRP A 176 4.33 -5.84 26.87
CA TRP A 176 4.43 -4.53 27.51
C TRP A 176 3.11 -4.03 28.13
N VAL A 177 1.96 -4.27 27.48
CA VAL A 177 0.65 -3.83 27.99
C VAL A 177 0.19 -4.63 29.21
N TRP A 178 0.64 -5.88 29.35
CA TRP A 178 0.29 -6.77 30.47
C TRP A 178 1.39 -6.96 31.53
N ALA A 179 2.58 -6.39 31.32
CA ALA A 179 3.65 -6.32 32.31
C ALA A 179 3.31 -5.29 33.39
#